data_AF-A0A354X1S3-F1
#
_entry.id   AF-A0A354X1S3-F1
#
_cell.length_a   1.000
_cell.length_b   1.000
_cell.length_c   1.000
_cell.angle_alpha   90.00
_cell.angle_beta   90.00
_cell.angle_gamma   90.00
#
_symmetry.space_group_name_H-M   'P 1'
#
loop_
_entity.id
_entity.type
_entity.pdbx_description
1 polymer ?
#
loop_
_entity_poly.entity_id
_entity_poly.type
_entity_poly.pdbx_seq_one_letter_code
_entity_poly.pdbx_strand_id
1 'polypeptide(L)'
;YSSEWFWAKALHALRENESIRKDAYAIIEHCDWMPALLTGRLRPEEVKRSRCAAGHKGMWAEEWGGYPSQEFLSRLDPLFDGFAGHLSNETYTGDIPAGELTQEWAERLGLRKE
;
A
#
# COMPACT_ATOMS: atom_id res chain seq x y z
N TYR A 1 18.10 -5.31 -1.38
CA TYR A 1 16.88 -4.95 -0.63
C TYR A 1 17.30 -4.23 0.65
N SER A 2 16.67 -3.11 1.02
CA SER A 2 17.06 -2.27 2.17
C SER A 2 16.15 -2.50 3.39
N SER A 3 16.69 -2.33 4.60
CA SER A 3 15.91 -2.30 5.85
C SER A 3 14.92 -1.13 5.91
N GLU A 4 15.11 -0.12 5.08
CA GLU A 4 14.25 1.06 5.04
C GLU A 4 12.97 0.85 4.22
N TRP A 5 12.85 -0.27 3.52
CA TRP A 5 11.84 -0.49 2.49
C TRP A 5 10.65 -1.33 2.97
N PHE A 6 9.61 -1.32 2.14
CA PHE A 6 8.25 -1.75 2.42
C PHE A 6 8.11 -3.04 3.24
N TRP A 7 8.57 -4.17 2.70
CA TRP A 7 8.46 -5.49 3.34
C TRP A 7 9.36 -5.61 4.57
N ALA A 8 10.55 -5.02 4.58
CA ALA A 8 11.44 -5.09 5.74
C ALA A 8 10.80 -4.41 6.97
N LYS A 9 10.26 -3.20 6.79
CA LYS A 9 9.58 -2.47 7.86
C LYS A 9 8.28 -3.14 8.30
N ALA A 10 7.50 -3.63 7.34
CA ALA A 10 6.27 -4.36 7.64
C ALA A 10 6.55 -5.61 8.49
N LEU A 11 7.56 -6.41 8.11
CA LEU A 11 7.90 -7.61 8.86
C LEU A 11 8.36 -7.28 10.27
N HIS A 12 9.18 -6.24 10.42
CA HIS A 12 9.63 -5.77 11.73
C HIS A 12 8.42 -5.38 12.60
N ALA A 13 7.50 -4.56 12.08
CA ALA A 13 6.31 -4.15 12.83
C ALA A 13 5.43 -5.35 13.24
N LEU A 14 5.21 -6.30 12.32
CA LEU A 14 4.43 -7.50 12.62
C LEU A 14 5.10 -8.39 13.68
N ARG A 15 6.43 -8.56 13.63
CA ARG A 15 7.19 -9.36 14.61
C ARG A 15 7.18 -8.73 16.00
N GLU A 16 7.45 -7.43 16.09
CA GLU A 16 7.61 -6.74 17.36
C GLU A 16 6.28 -6.43 18.07
N ASN A 17 5.18 -6.32 17.33
CA ASN A 17 3.91 -5.88 17.89
C ASN A 17 2.76 -6.85 17.58
N GLU A 18 2.46 -7.73 18.53
CA GLU A 18 1.38 -8.70 18.40
C GLU A 18 -0.02 -8.05 18.37
N SER A 19 -0.23 -6.91 19.02
CA SER A 19 -1.55 -6.25 18.98
C SER A 19 -1.82 -5.67 17.60
N ILE A 20 -0.82 -5.00 16.98
CA ILE A 20 -0.95 -4.54 15.59
C ILE A 20 -1.13 -5.72 14.64
N ARG A 21 -0.34 -6.79 14.81
CA ARG A 21 -0.41 -7.98 13.94
C ARG A 21 -1.81 -8.59 13.89
N LYS A 22 -2.55 -8.59 14.99
CA LYS A 22 -3.92 -9.15 15.07
C LYS A 22 -4.90 -8.38 14.18
N ASP A 23 -4.73 -7.07 14.08
CA ASP A 23 -5.65 -6.18 13.37
C ASP A 23 -5.12 -5.76 11.97
N ALA A 24 -3.85 -6.02 11.68
CA ALA A 24 -3.20 -5.63 10.43
C ALA A 24 -3.75 -6.43 9.25
N TYR A 25 -4.24 -5.72 8.24
CA TYR A 25 -4.84 -6.32 7.04
C TYR A 25 -3.99 -6.10 5.77
N ALA A 26 -3.35 -4.93 5.63
CA ALA A 26 -2.48 -4.63 4.49
C ALA A 26 -1.38 -3.65 4.88
N ILE A 27 -0.35 -3.55 4.03
CA ILE A 27 0.74 -2.58 4.17
C ILE A 27 0.56 -1.51 3.09
N ILE A 28 0.75 -0.25 3.43
CA ILE A 28 0.56 0.88 2.51
C ILE A 28 1.69 1.89 2.67
N GLU A 29 2.18 2.46 1.56
CA GLU A 29 3.08 3.60 1.60
C GLU A 29 2.32 4.88 1.89
N HIS A 30 2.94 5.79 2.64
CA HIS A 30 2.27 7.03 3.03
C HIS A 30 1.84 7.88 1.81
N CYS A 31 2.64 7.84 0.72
CA CYS A 31 2.30 8.54 -0.52
C CYS A 31 1.05 7.99 -1.23
N ASP A 32 0.66 6.74 -0.94
CA ASP A 32 -0.55 6.12 -1.48
C ASP A 32 -1.73 6.30 -0.50
N TRP A 33 -1.46 6.22 0.80
CA TRP A 33 -2.47 6.42 1.84
C TRP A 33 -3.04 7.83 1.85
N MET A 34 -2.20 8.86 1.67
CA MET A 34 -2.65 10.25 1.67
C MET A 34 -3.71 10.52 0.58
N PRO A 35 -3.49 10.22 -0.71
CA PRO A 35 -4.54 10.33 -1.72
C PRO A 35 -5.75 9.43 -1.47
N ALA A 36 -5.54 8.20 -0.96
CA ALA A 36 -6.64 7.30 -0.60
C ALA A 36 -7.58 7.92 0.45
N LEU A 37 -7.00 8.53 1.49
CA LEU A 37 -7.72 9.25 2.53
C LEU A 37 -8.49 10.44 1.96
N LEU A 38 -7.82 11.25 1.14
CA LEU A 38 -8.42 12.45 0.55
C LEU A 38 -9.58 12.12 -0.39
N THR A 39 -9.52 10.97 -1.06
CA THR A 39 -10.50 10.53 -2.08
C THR A 39 -11.52 9.51 -1.56
N GLY A 40 -11.42 9.10 -0.30
CA GLY A 40 -12.32 8.13 0.34
C GLY A 40 -12.12 6.68 -0.12
N ARG A 41 -11.01 6.36 -0.80
CA ARG A 41 -10.67 5.02 -1.31
C ARG A 41 -9.74 4.27 -0.35
N LEU A 42 -10.20 4.05 0.88
CA LEU A 42 -9.36 3.50 1.95
C LEU A 42 -9.22 1.97 1.94
N ARG A 43 -10.03 1.25 1.17
CA ARG A 43 -9.88 -0.20 1.02
C ARG A 43 -8.58 -0.50 0.27
N PRO A 44 -7.67 -1.33 0.79
CA PRO A 44 -6.36 -1.56 0.17
C PRO A 44 -6.41 -1.98 -1.30
N GLU A 45 -7.45 -2.72 -1.68
CA GLU A 45 -7.69 -3.19 -3.05
C GLU A 45 -8.13 -2.07 -4.00
N GLU A 46 -8.67 -0.97 -3.46
CA GLU A 46 -9.17 0.20 -4.22
C GLU A 46 -8.15 1.35 -4.27
N VAL A 47 -7.05 1.26 -3.50
CA VAL A 47 -5.99 2.28 -3.49
C VAL A 47 -5.25 2.27 -4.81
N LYS A 48 -5.20 3.43 -5.47
CA LYS A 48 -4.30 3.64 -6.61
C LYS A 48 -2.86 3.78 -6.13
N ARG A 49 -2.10 2.69 -6.17
CA ARG A 49 -0.71 2.63 -5.70
C ARG A 49 0.26 3.25 -6.68
N SER A 50 1.21 4.01 -6.16
CA SER A 50 2.29 4.63 -6.92
C SER A 50 3.24 3.58 -7.50
N ARG A 51 3.39 3.58 -8.84
CA ARG A 51 4.41 2.79 -9.56
C ARG A 51 5.82 3.05 -9.01
N CYS A 52 6.11 4.28 -8.61
CA CYS A 52 7.41 4.66 -8.06
C CYS A 52 7.69 3.94 -6.72
N ALA A 53 6.76 4.03 -5.76
CA ALA A 53 6.93 3.42 -4.45
C ALA A 53 6.85 1.88 -4.52
N ALA A 54 5.87 1.36 -5.26
CA ALA A 54 5.71 -0.07 -5.48
C ALA A 54 6.96 -0.71 -6.11
N GLY A 55 7.50 -0.11 -7.17
CA GLY A 55 8.71 -0.62 -7.84
C GLY A 55 9.97 -0.51 -6.96
N HIS A 56 10.30 0.71 -6.51
CA HIS A 56 11.57 0.95 -5.81
C HIS A 56 11.64 0.36 -4.40
N LYS A 57 10.51 0.24 -3.70
CA LYS A 57 10.47 -0.17 -2.28
C LYS A 57 9.63 -1.43 -2.05
N GLY A 58 8.57 -1.60 -2.83
CA GLY A 58 7.59 -2.68 -2.70
C GLY A 58 7.94 -3.98 -3.43
N MET A 59 9.07 -4.06 -4.14
CA MET A 59 9.43 -5.22 -4.98
C MET A 59 8.35 -5.56 -6.01
N TRP A 60 7.62 -4.56 -6.49
CA TRP A 60 6.69 -4.73 -7.60
C TRP A 60 7.46 -4.71 -8.93
N ALA A 61 7.14 -5.62 -9.84
CA ALA A 61 7.66 -5.63 -11.20
C ALA A 61 6.59 -6.13 -12.18
N GLU A 62 6.49 -5.50 -13.35
CA GLU A 62 5.53 -5.90 -14.38
C GLU A 62 5.84 -7.29 -14.92
N GLU A 63 7.13 -7.61 -15.05
CA GLU A 63 7.65 -8.90 -15.49
C GLU A 63 7.29 -10.05 -14.55
N TRP A 64 6.94 -9.75 -13.29
CA TRP A 64 6.49 -10.72 -12.29
C TRP A 64 4.97 -10.81 -12.21
N GLY A 65 4.25 -9.98 -12.96
CA GLY A 65 2.80 -9.81 -12.80
C GLY A 65 2.41 -9.08 -11.52
N GLY A 66 3.35 -8.34 -10.90
CA GLY A 66 3.09 -7.50 -9.74
C GLY A 66 4.04 -7.71 -8.57
N TYR A 67 3.48 -7.88 -7.37
CA TYR A 67 4.22 -8.08 -6.13
C TYR A 67 4.82 -9.48 -6.00
N PRO A 68 5.76 -9.72 -5.04
CA PRO A 68 6.27 -11.06 -4.79
C PRO A 68 5.16 -12.07 -4.48
N SER A 69 5.32 -13.32 -4.92
CA SER A 69 4.32 -14.36 -4.72
C SER A 69 4.09 -14.67 -3.23
N GLN A 70 2.89 -15.13 -2.89
CA GLN A 70 2.58 -15.55 -1.53
C GLN A 70 3.52 -16.66 -1.04
N GLU A 71 3.89 -17.59 -1.92
CA GLU A 71 4.86 -18.65 -1.59
C GLU A 71 6.21 -18.07 -1.17
N PHE A 72 6.72 -17.07 -1.90
CA PHE A 72 7.98 -16.40 -1.55
C PHE A 72 7.89 -15.69 -0.20
N LEU A 73 6.80 -14.95 0.03
CA LEU A 73 6.61 -14.20 1.27
C LEU A 73 6.43 -15.12 2.48
N SER A 74 5.63 -16.18 2.38
CA SER A 74 5.43 -17.15 3.47
C SER A 74 6.71 -17.95 3.76
N ARG A 75 7.58 -18.16 2.77
CA ARG A 75 8.93 -18.72 2.98
C ARG A 75 9.86 -17.77 3.71
N LEU A 76 9.73 -16.46 3.49
CA LEU A 76 10.48 -15.45 4.23
C LEU A 76 10.01 -15.37 5.69
N ASP A 77 8.69 -15.29 5.88
CA ASP A 77 8.06 -15.37 7.20
C ASP A 77 6.55 -15.68 7.08
N PRO A 78 6.00 -16.66 7.82
CA PRO A 78 4.56 -16.97 7.82
C PRO A 78 3.66 -15.79 8.20
N LEU A 79 4.17 -14.77 8.90
CA LEU A 79 3.40 -13.57 9.25
C LEU A 79 2.96 -12.74 8.03
N PHE A 80 3.54 -12.99 6.85
CA PHE A 80 3.09 -12.37 5.61
C PHE A 80 2.00 -13.15 4.86
N ASP A 81 1.47 -14.22 5.44
CA ASP A 81 0.37 -14.94 4.81
C ASP A 81 -0.83 -14.02 4.55
N GLY A 82 -1.29 -13.98 3.30
CA GLY A 82 -2.40 -13.14 2.85
C GLY A 82 -2.05 -11.69 2.50
N PHE A 83 -0.96 -11.11 3.02
CA PHE A 83 -0.67 -9.68 2.86
C PHE A 83 -0.51 -9.22 1.40
N ALA A 84 0.12 -10.02 0.54
CA ALA A 84 0.25 -9.69 -0.88
C ALA A 84 -1.09 -9.77 -1.62
N GLY A 85 -2.00 -10.65 -1.19
CA GLY A 85 -3.32 -10.79 -1.78
C GLY A 85 -4.22 -9.56 -1.59
N HIS A 86 -3.91 -8.71 -0.62
CA HIS A 86 -4.62 -7.46 -0.34
C HIS A 86 -4.06 -6.25 -1.11
N LEU A 87 -3.02 -6.45 -1.93
CA LEU A 87 -2.43 -5.40 -2.76
C LEU A 87 -2.86 -5.62 -4.20
N SER A 88 -3.38 -4.57 -4.85
CA SER A 88 -3.58 -4.62 -6.30
C SER A 88 -2.24 -4.78 -7.01
N ASN A 89 -2.17 -5.69 -7.99
CA ASN A 89 -1.03 -5.81 -8.89
C ASN A 89 -0.95 -4.68 -9.92
N GLU A 90 -2.00 -3.87 -10.04
CA GLU A 90 -2.00 -2.67 -10.88
C GLU A 90 -1.42 -1.48 -10.10
N THR A 91 -0.52 -0.75 -10.74
CA THR A 91 0.09 0.46 -10.18
C THR A 91 0.16 1.57 -11.22
N TYR A 92 0.14 2.81 -10.75
CA TYR A 92 -0.09 3.99 -11.59
C TYR A 92 1.09 4.96 -11.56
N THR A 93 1.35 5.61 -12.69
CA THR A 93 2.29 6.72 -12.80
C THR A 93 1.69 8.00 -12.22
N GLY A 94 2.54 8.96 -11.85
CA GLY A 94 2.12 10.16 -11.09
C GLY A 94 1.23 11.14 -11.84
N ASP A 95 1.03 10.95 -13.14
CA ASP A 95 0.13 11.71 -14.00
C ASP A 95 -1.34 11.23 -13.91
N ILE A 96 -1.59 10.06 -13.30
CA ILE A 96 -2.94 9.53 -13.15
C ILE A 96 -3.60 10.09 -11.89
N PRO A 97 -4.77 10.76 -12.00
CA PRO A 97 -5.49 11.24 -10.83
C PRO A 97 -5.89 10.11 -9.88
N ALA A 98 -5.60 10.29 -8.59
CA ALA A 98 -6.02 9.37 -7.54
C ALA A 98 -7.54 9.36 -7.34
N GLY A 99 -8.20 10.49 -7.65
CA GLY A 99 -9.63 10.76 -7.46
C GLY A 99 -9.89 12.23 -7.20
N GLU A 100 -11.15 12.56 -6.94
CA GLU A 100 -11.58 13.86 -6.41
C GLU A 100 -11.52 13.85 -4.88
N LEU A 101 -11.42 15.03 -4.27
CA LEU A 101 -11.53 15.15 -2.83
C LEU A 101 -12.90 14.64 -2.36
N THR A 102 -12.96 14.06 -1.17
CA THR A 102 -14.22 13.90 -0.45
C THR A 102 -14.73 15.27 0.00
N GLN A 103 -16.03 15.36 0.28
CA GLN A 103 -16.62 16.59 0.80
C GLN A 103 -15.95 17.03 2.11
N GLU A 104 -15.70 16.09 3.02
CA GLU A 104 -15.00 16.36 4.29
C GLU A 104 -13.63 17.03 4.04
N TRP A 105 -12.82 16.46 3.16
CA TRP A 105 -11.48 16.99 2.91
C TRP A 105 -11.47 18.27 2.09
N ALA A 106 -12.43 18.46 1.17
CA ALA A 106 -12.61 19.73 0.47
C ALA A 106 -12.90 20.87 1.46
N GLU A 107 -13.82 20.65 2.42
CA GLU A 107 -14.15 21.63 3.46
C GLU A 107 -12.97 21.91 4.39
N ARG A 108 -12.30 20.86 4.88
CA ARG A 108 -11.15 20.99 5.80
C ARG A 108 -9.98 21.75 5.18
N LEU A 109 -9.79 21.63 3.87
CA LEU A 109 -8.71 22.28 3.15
C LEU A 109 -9.12 23.63 2.52
N GLY A 110 -10.40 24.01 2.59
CA GLY A 110 -10.91 25.22 1.95
C GLY A 110 -10.85 25.16 0.41
N LEU A 111 -10.99 23.96 -0.15
CA LEU A 111 -10.94 23.68 -1.59
C LEU A 111 -12.32 23.25 -2.12
N ARG A 112 -12.45 23.21 -3.45
CA ARG A 112 -13.60 22.56 -4.08
C ARG A 112 -13.33 21.07 -4.26
N LYS A 113 -14.42 20.32 -4.37
CA LYS A 113 -14.38 18.91 -4.74
C LYS A 113 -13.83 18.68 -6.15
N GLU A 114 -14.09 19.65 -7.04
CA GLU A 114 -13.71 19.73 -8.45
C GLU A 114 -12.61 20.77 -8.72
#